data_AF-A0A061AWI3-F1
#
_entry.id   AF-A0A061AWI3-F1
#
_cell.length_a   1.000
_cell.length_b   1.000
_cell.length_c   1.000
_cell.angle_alpha   90.00
_cell.angle_beta   90.00
_cell.angle_gamma   90.00
#
_symmetry.space_group_name_H-M   'P 1'
#
loop_
_entity.id
_entity.type
_entity.pdbx_description
1 polymer ?
#
loop_
_entity_poly.entity_id
_entity_poly.type
_entity_poly.pdbx_seq_one_letter_code
_entity_poly.pdbx_strand_id
1 'polypeptide(L)'
;MLFTRLIGVAVSGAMALGAAAPAPQPEALPWANANPAAAAAAVAFADAYAEAVAIAHPDPEAYALAASEDDCATIGCHASCGMLIIYGSACSENKENQYAGPYNTTCLCADDSKFVKQYPSCMNCGWTLWKYYGGYVSSALAACGTLSTEPTGTLRCSTTLTDSYTIDTGLQACE
;
A
#
# COMPACT_ATOMS: atom_id res chain seq x y z
N MET A 1 59.96 18.51 -46.00
CA MET A 1 59.66 17.11 -45.64
C MET A 1 59.25 17.15 -44.17
N LEU A 2 57.99 17.45 -43.86
CA LEU A 2 56.81 16.56 -43.74
C LEU A 2 57.02 15.41 -42.73
N PHE A 3 55.93 15.15 -41.98
CA PHE A 3 55.65 14.09 -41.01
C PHE A 3 55.89 14.41 -39.53
N THR A 4 54.98 14.19 -38.56
CA THR A 4 53.52 14.04 -38.48
C THR A 4 53.20 14.13 -36.98
N ARG A 5 52.10 14.80 -36.62
CA ARG A 5 51.53 14.91 -35.27
C ARG A 5 51.11 13.54 -34.72
N LEU A 6 51.26 13.31 -33.41
CA LEU A 6 50.37 12.44 -32.63
C LEU A 6 50.36 12.92 -31.16
N ILE A 7 49.33 13.70 -30.82
CA ILE A 7 48.95 14.00 -29.44
C ILE A 7 48.01 12.87 -29.03
N GLY A 8 48.46 11.98 -28.15
CA GLY A 8 47.62 10.96 -27.54
C GLY A 8 46.74 11.59 -26.47
N VAL A 9 45.45 11.76 -26.76
CA VAL A 9 44.43 12.10 -25.76
C VAL A 9 44.02 10.80 -25.08
N ALA A 10 44.46 10.60 -23.84
CA ALA A 10 43.94 9.54 -22.99
C ALA A 10 42.53 9.93 -22.52
N VAL A 11 41.50 9.36 -23.16
CA VAL A 11 40.13 9.41 -22.64
C VAL A 11 40.01 8.30 -21.60
N SER A 12 40.31 8.63 -20.35
CA SER A 12 39.96 7.80 -19.20
C SER A 12 38.44 7.86 -19.01
N GLY A 13 37.72 6.93 -19.64
CA GLY A 13 36.31 6.71 -19.37
C GLY A 13 36.15 6.13 -17.97
N ALA A 14 35.83 6.98 -16.99
CA ALA A 14 35.36 6.54 -15.69
C ALA A 14 33.94 5.96 -15.87
N MET A 15 33.83 4.64 -15.92
CA MET A 15 32.56 3.96 -15.70
C MET A 15 32.18 4.18 -14.23
N ALA A 16 31.32 5.15 -13.98
CA ALA A 16 30.64 5.26 -12.70
C ALA A 16 29.76 4.01 -12.55
N LEU A 17 30.15 3.11 -11.66
CA LEU A 17 29.22 2.11 -11.12
C LEU A 17 28.13 2.89 -10.38
N GLY A 18 27.01 3.11 -11.04
CA GLY A 18 25.78 3.50 -10.36
C GLY A 18 25.43 2.39 -9.38
N ALA A 19 25.49 2.69 -8.09
CA ALA A 19 24.93 1.81 -7.08
C ALA A 19 23.45 1.61 -7.42
N ALA A 20 23.06 0.39 -7.80
CA ALA A 20 21.65 0.05 -7.92
C ALA A 20 21.00 0.28 -6.56
N ALA A 21 20.08 1.24 -6.49
CA ALA A 21 19.25 1.39 -5.31
C ALA A 21 18.53 0.05 -5.07
N PRO A 22 18.43 -0.43 -3.82
CA PRO A 22 17.70 -1.66 -3.54
C PRO A 22 16.26 -1.51 -4.03
N ALA A 23 15.76 -2.52 -4.75
CA ALA A 23 14.38 -2.53 -5.21
C ALA A 23 13.42 -2.55 -3.99
N PRO A 24 12.29 -1.83 -4.05
CA PRO A 24 11.29 -1.87 -2.99
C PRO A 24 10.85 -3.32 -2.76
N GLN A 25 10.91 -3.77 -1.51
CA GLN A 25 10.43 -5.10 -1.12
C GLN A 25 8.99 -4.96 -0.60
N PRO A 26 8.01 -5.63 -1.19
CA PRO A 26 6.61 -5.48 -0.81
C PRO A 26 6.35 -5.90 0.65
N GLU A 27 7.07 -6.89 1.16
CA GLU A 27 6.97 -7.37 2.55
C GLU A 27 7.53 -6.37 3.57
N ALA A 28 8.27 -5.34 3.13
CA ALA A 28 8.76 -4.28 4.02
C ALA A 28 7.69 -3.24 4.36
N LEU A 29 6.54 -3.25 3.67
CA LEU A 29 5.45 -2.29 3.88
C LEU A 29 4.45 -2.88 4.88
N PRO A 30 4.26 -2.27 6.07
CA PRO A 30 3.36 -2.84 7.08
C PRO A 30 1.95 -3.11 6.56
N TRP A 31 1.43 -2.21 5.73
CA TRP A 31 0.09 -2.34 5.14
C TRP A 31 -0.04 -3.48 4.13
N ALA A 32 1.06 -4.00 3.55
CA ALA A 32 1.02 -5.12 2.62
C ALA A 32 0.53 -6.41 3.32
N ASN A 33 0.81 -6.56 4.61
CA ASN A 33 0.37 -7.70 5.41
C ASN A 33 -1.08 -7.58 5.89
N ALA A 34 -1.78 -6.47 5.59
CA ALA A 34 -3.13 -6.23 6.10
C ALA A 34 -4.16 -7.25 5.57
N ASN A 35 -4.06 -7.61 4.30
CA ASN A 35 -4.84 -8.67 3.65
C ASN A 35 -4.17 -9.07 2.31
N PRO A 36 -4.60 -10.16 1.65
CA PRO A 36 -4.00 -10.63 0.39
C PRO A 36 -4.09 -9.62 -0.76
N ALA A 37 -5.12 -8.77 -0.81
CA ALA A 37 -5.25 -7.74 -1.84
C ALA A 37 -4.26 -6.58 -1.60
N ALA A 38 -3.95 -6.27 -0.34
CA ALA A 38 -2.90 -5.33 0.00
C ALA A 38 -1.51 -5.88 -0.37
N ALA A 39 -1.25 -7.17 -0.09
CA ALA A 39 -0.02 -7.84 -0.49
C ALA A 39 0.16 -7.84 -2.01
N ALA A 40 -0.88 -8.19 -2.76
CA ALA A 40 -0.85 -8.19 -4.22
C ALA A 40 -0.53 -6.81 -4.79
N ALA A 41 -1.15 -5.74 -4.27
CA ALA A 41 -0.87 -4.37 -4.70
C ALA A 41 0.57 -3.96 -4.40
N ALA A 42 1.10 -4.30 -3.22
CA ALA A 42 2.49 -4.04 -2.88
C ALA A 42 3.45 -4.76 -3.82
N VAL A 43 3.20 -6.03 -4.14
CA VAL A 43 4.01 -6.83 -5.08
C VAL A 43 3.97 -6.22 -6.48
N ALA A 44 2.79 -5.86 -6.98
CA ALA A 44 2.65 -5.22 -8.30
C ALA A 44 3.44 -3.91 -8.39
N PHE A 45 3.39 -3.07 -7.35
CA PHE A 45 4.22 -1.87 -7.27
C PHE A 45 5.71 -2.20 -7.31
N ALA A 46 6.15 -3.20 -6.53
CA ALA A 46 7.56 -3.58 -6.46
C ALA A 46 8.09 -4.10 -7.80
N ASP A 47 7.33 -4.95 -8.47
CA ASP A 47 7.66 -5.49 -9.79
C ASP A 47 7.74 -4.38 -10.84
N ALA A 48 6.74 -3.48 -10.87
CA ALA A 48 6.72 -2.35 -11.79
C ALA A 48 7.88 -1.37 -11.55
N TYR A 49 8.26 -1.14 -10.29
CA TYR A 49 9.43 -0.33 -9.96
C TYR A 49 10.71 -0.99 -10.45
N ALA A 50 10.87 -2.31 -10.22
CA ALA A 50 12.03 -3.06 -10.66
C ALA A 50 12.17 -3.04 -12.19
N GLU A 51 11.06 -3.20 -12.92
CA GLU A 51 11.01 -3.04 -14.38
C GLU A 51 11.45 -1.64 -14.80
N ALA A 52 10.88 -0.60 -14.17
CA ALA A 52 11.20 0.79 -14.50
C ALA A 52 12.68 1.12 -14.28
N VAL A 53 13.30 0.59 -13.22
CA VAL A 53 14.75 0.69 -12.99
C VAL A 53 15.53 -0.04 -14.09
N ALA A 54 15.09 -1.25 -14.47
CA ALA A 54 15.78 -2.05 -15.49
C ALA A 54 15.81 -1.37 -16.86
N ILE A 55 14.77 -0.61 -17.21
CA ILE A 55 14.70 0.17 -18.46
C ILE A 55 15.24 1.61 -18.31
N ALA A 56 15.82 1.95 -17.17
CA ALA A 56 16.30 3.30 -16.84
C ALA A 56 15.23 4.39 -17.03
N HIS A 57 14.00 4.11 -16.60
CA HIS A 57 12.91 5.09 -16.62
C HIS A 57 13.33 6.34 -15.81
N PRO A 58 13.05 7.56 -16.30
CA PRO A 58 13.47 8.80 -15.63
C PRO A 58 12.82 9.00 -14.26
N ASP A 59 11.70 8.31 -14.00
CA ASP A 59 10.99 8.31 -12.72
C ASP A 59 10.38 6.92 -12.45
N PRO A 60 11.14 6.00 -11.84
CA PRO A 60 10.68 4.63 -11.58
C PRO A 60 9.51 4.55 -10.58
N GLU A 61 9.45 5.49 -9.64
CA GLU A 61 8.37 5.54 -8.64
C GLU A 61 7.04 5.94 -9.29
N ALA A 62 7.03 6.99 -10.12
CA ALA A 62 5.83 7.39 -10.84
C ALA A 62 5.33 6.29 -11.79
N TYR A 63 6.25 5.56 -12.43
CA TYR A 63 5.91 4.40 -13.26
C TYR A 63 5.20 3.31 -12.43
N ALA A 64 5.78 2.95 -11.30
CA ALA A 64 5.23 1.92 -10.42
C ALA A 64 3.87 2.32 -9.83
N LEU A 65 3.72 3.58 -9.43
CA LEU A 65 2.44 4.13 -8.95
C LEU A 65 1.35 3.99 -10.02
N ALA A 66 1.65 4.33 -11.28
CA ALA A 66 0.68 4.21 -12.37
C ALA A 66 0.28 2.75 -12.65
N ALA A 67 1.23 1.81 -12.60
CA ALA A 67 0.94 0.39 -12.79
C ALA A 67 0.10 -0.21 -11.64
N SER A 68 0.33 0.28 -10.42
CA SER A 68 -0.35 -0.17 -9.21
C SER A 68 -1.76 0.42 -9.00
N GLU A 69 -2.22 1.29 -9.90
CA GLU A 69 -3.62 1.73 -9.96
C GLU A 69 -4.54 0.67 -10.58
N ASP A 70 -4.03 -0.53 -10.88
CA ASP A 70 -4.86 -1.67 -11.25
C ASP A 70 -5.84 -1.96 -10.11
N ASP A 71 -7.13 -2.11 -10.42
CA ASP A 71 -8.29 -1.96 -9.50
C ASP A 71 -8.69 -0.52 -9.13
N CYS A 72 -8.28 0.51 -9.88
CA CYS A 72 -8.69 1.91 -9.70
C CYS A 72 -8.54 2.46 -8.27
N ALA A 73 -7.58 1.95 -7.53
CA ALA A 73 -7.20 2.42 -6.22
C ALA A 73 -5.71 2.67 -6.24
N THR A 74 -5.31 3.87 -5.81
CA THR A 74 -3.88 4.18 -5.74
C THR A 74 -3.21 3.34 -4.64
N ILE A 75 -1.90 3.14 -4.73
CA ILE A 75 -1.13 2.53 -3.62
C ILE A 75 -1.32 3.29 -2.31
N GLY A 76 -1.48 4.62 -2.36
CA GLY A 76 -1.84 5.42 -1.19
C GLY A 76 -3.18 5.01 -0.57
N CYS A 77 -4.14 4.59 -1.38
CA CYS A 77 -5.42 4.07 -0.91
C CYS A 77 -5.27 2.69 -0.25
N HIS A 78 -4.55 1.77 -0.90
CA HIS A 78 -4.21 0.47 -0.32
C HIS A 78 -3.49 0.63 1.02
N ALA A 79 -2.51 1.53 1.08
CA ALA A 79 -1.79 1.83 2.30
C ALA A 79 -2.71 2.37 3.40
N SER A 80 -3.50 3.40 3.11
CA SER A 80 -4.38 4.01 4.12
C SER A 80 -5.42 3.02 4.66
N CYS A 81 -6.06 2.25 3.79
CA CYS A 81 -7.04 1.26 4.18
C CYS A 81 -6.42 0.04 4.87
N GLY A 82 -5.24 -0.41 4.42
CA GLY A 82 -4.49 -1.48 5.07
C GLY A 82 -4.05 -1.08 6.49
N MET A 83 -3.61 0.17 6.68
CA MET A 83 -3.28 0.68 8.01
C MET A 83 -4.49 0.77 8.94
N LEU A 84 -5.71 1.04 8.43
CA LEU A 84 -6.91 0.94 9.27
C LEU A 84 -7.15 -0.48 9.78
N ILE A 85 -6.92 -1.50 8.95
CA ILE A 85 -7.05 -2.91 9.37
C ILE A 85 -6.06 -3.19 10.51
N ILE A 86 -4.79 -2.84 10.32
CA ILE A 86 -3.72 -3.07 11.30
C ILE A 86 -3.99 -2.33 12.61
N TYR A 87 -4.34 -1.05 12.53
CA TYR A 87 -4.59 -0.26 13.74
C TYR A 87 -5.90 -0.63 14.43
N GLY A 88 -6.91 -1.06 13.66
CA GLY A 88 -8.16 -1.58 14.20
C GLY A 88 -7.96 -2.87 14.96
N SER A 89 -7.26 -3.84 14.35
CA SER A 89 -6.98 -5.13 14.96
C SER A 89 -6.05 -5.01 16.17
N ALA A 90 -5.07 -4.09 16.14
CA ALA A 90 -4.19 -3.83 17.27
C ALA A 90 -4.92 -3.32 18.53
N CYS A 91 -6.08 -2.67 18.37
CA CYS A 91 -6.93 -2.24 19.47
C CYS A 91 -8.00 -3.27 19.85
N SER A 92 -8.01 -4.45 19.23
CA SER A 92 -8.96 -5.52 19.52
C SER A 92 -8.56 -6.30 20.77
N GLU A 93 -9.55 -6.56 21.61
CA GLU A 93 -9.40 -7.41 22.80
C GLU A 93 -9.74 -8.88 22.49
N ASN A 94 -10.32 -9.14 21.31
CA ASN A 94 -10.65 -10.48 20.83
C ASN A 94 -9.40 -11.21 20.34
N LYS A 95 -9.15 -12.41 20.87
CA LYS A 95 -7.95 -13.21 20.57
C LYS A 95 -8.20 -14.28 19.53
N GLU A 96 -9.46 -14.58 19.24
CA GLU A 96 -9.87 -15.57 18.25
C GLU A 96 -10.12 -14.91 16.88
N ASN A 97 -10.62 -13.68 16.88
CA ASN A 97 -10.87 -12.88 15.69
C ASN A 97 -10.68 -11.39 16.02
N GLN A 98 -9.48 -10.90 15.79
CA GLN A 98 -9.11 -9.50 16.03
C GLN A 98 -9.94 -8.49 15.21
N TYR A 99 -10.67 -8.92 14.18
CA TYR A 99 -11.50 -8.06 13.32
C TYR A 99 -12.97 -7.98 13.76
N ALA A 100 -13.36 -8.67 14.83
CA ALA A 100 -14.76 -8.73 15.29
C ALA A 100 -15.04 -7.95 16.58
N GLY A 101 -14.02 -7.42 17.25
CA GLY A 101 -14.15 -6.83 18.59
C GLY A 101 -14.47 -7.87 19.67
N PRO A 102 -14.57 -7.49 20.96
CA PRO A 102 -14.63 -6.11 21.47
C PRO A 102 -13.33 -5.33 21.26
N TYR A 103 -13.43 -4.00 21.19
CA TYR A 103 -12.30 -3.11 20.99
C TYR A 103 -12.09 -2.20 22.20
N ASN A 104 -10.83 -1.93 22.51
CA ASN A 104 -10.46 -0.85 23.41
C ASN A 104 -10.72 0.49 22.69
N THR A 105 -11.82 1.16 23.02
CA THR A 105 -12.22 2.41 22.37
C THR A 105 -11.32 3.60 22.70
N THR A 106 -10.56 3.55 23.80
CA THR A 106 -9.54 4.56 24.09
C THR A 106 -8.35 4.42 23.13
N CYS A 107 -7.96 3.20 22.82
CA CYS A 107 -6.94 2.90 21.80
C CYS A 107 -7.45 3.25 20.39
N LEU A 108 -8.69 2.86 20.07
CA LEU A 108 -9.22 2.89 18.72
C LEU A 108 -9.72 4.28 18.32
N CYS A 109 -10.50 4.94 19.19
CA CYS A 109 -11.37 6.06 18.82
C CYS A 109 -10.92 7.41 19.38
N ALA A 110 -9.78 7.48 20.09
CA ALA A 110 -9.21 8.78 20.47
C ALA A 110 -8.92 9.63 19.21
N ASP A 111 -9.14 10.94 19.28
CA ASP A 111 -8.99 11.86 18.14
C ASP A 111 -7.59 11.80 17.51
N ASP A 112 -6.56 11.50 18.31
CA ASP A 112 -5.17 11.38 17.88
C ASP A 112 -4.71 9.93 17.66
N SER A 113 -5.63 8.96 17.72
CA SER A 113 -5.31 7.55 17.49
C SER A 113 -4.78 7.33 16.08
N LYS A 114 -3.94 6.31 15.92
CA LYS A 114 -3.41 5.96 14.59
C LYS A 114 -4.54 5.52 13.64
N PHE A 115 -5.59 4.90 14.16
CA PHE A 115 -6.76 4.50 13.40
C PHE A 115 -7.53 5.73 12.88
N VAL A 116 -7.89 6.67 13.76
CA VAL A 116 -8.62 7.89 13.38
C VAL A 116 -7.81 8.77 12.42
N LYS A 117 -6.48 8.79 12.55
CA LYS A 117 -5.60 9.51 11.60
C LYS A 117 -5.62 8.95 10.18
N GLN A 118 -5.83 7.64 10.01
CA GLN A 118 -5.90 7.02 8.67
C GLN A 118 -7.31 7.03 8.08
N TYR A 119 -8.33 7.19 8.93
CA TYR A 119 -9.73 7.12 8.55
C TYR A 119 -10.10 8.04 7.37
N PRO A 120 -9.77 9.35 7.36
CA PRO A 120 -10.18 10.24 6.27
C PRO A 120 -9.66 9.81 4.90
N SER A 121 -8.38 9.41 4.83
CA SER A 121 -7.75 8.99 3.58
C SER A 121 -8.39 7.72 3.02
N CYS A 122 -8.58 6.69 3.86
CA CYS A 122 -9.24 5.46 3.40
C CYS A 122 -10.70 5.71 3.01
N MET A 123 -11.47 6.46 3.80
CA MET A 123 -12.89 6.68 3.49
C MET A 123 -13.10 7.47 2.19
N ASN A 124 -12.14 8.30 1.79
CA ASN A 124 -12.22 9.07 0.56
C ASN A 124 -12.02 8.23 -0.72
N CYS A 125 -11.21 7.17 -0.68
CA CYS A 125 -10.85 6.38 -1.86
C CYS A 125 -11.26 4.91 -1.80
N GLY A 126 -11.65 4.42 -0.62
CA GLY A 126 -11.73 2.99 -0.31
C GLY A 126 -12.87 2.23 -0.95
N TRP A 127 -13.80 2.89 -1.67
CA TRP A 127 -14.96 2.21 -2.26
C TRP A 127 -14.56 1.09 -3.20
N THR A 128 -13.54 1.30 -4.03
CA THR A 128 -13.08 0.26 -4.94
C THR A 128 -12.46 -0.93 -4.21
N LEU A 129 -11.82 -0.66 -3.07
CA LEU A 129 -11.19 -1.66 -2.21
C LEU A 129 -12.18 -2.37 -1.29
N TRP A 130 -13.36 -1.78 -1.06
CA TRP A 130 -14.16 -2.09 0.12
C TRP A 130 -14.60 -3.55 0.21
N LYS A 131 -14.79 -4.23 -0.93
CA LYS A 131 -15.12 -5.65 -0.93
C LYS A 131 -14.05 -6.52 -0.24
N TYR A 132 -12.77 -6.14 -0.35
CA TYR A 132 -11.66 -6.86 0.26
C TYR A 132 -11.31 -6.36 1.67
N TYR A 133 -11.57 -5.07 1.94
CA TYR A 133 -11.12 -4.42 3.19
C TYR A 133 -12.23 -4.31 4.23
N GLY A 134 -13.48 -4.12 3.79
CA GLY A 134 -14.64 -3.85 4.66
C GLY A 134 -14.83 -4.90 5.74
N GLY A 135 -14.72 -6.19 5.39
CA GLY A 135 -14.85 -7.28 6.35
C GLY A 135 -13.85 -7.23 7.52
N TYR A 136 -12.66 -6.64 7.31
CA TYR A 136 -11.63 -6.51 8.35
C TYR A 136 -11.79 -5.26 9.22
N VAL A 137 -12.50 -4.23 8.74
CA VAL A 137 -12.46 -2.88 9.34
C VAL A 137 -13.82 -2.36 9.80
N SER A 138 -14.93 -2.82 9.20
CA SER A 138 -16.26 -2.28 9.49
C SER A 138 -16.68 -2.43 10.96
N SER A 139 -16.29 -3.52 11.62
CA SER A 139 -16.57 -3.72 13.04
C SER A 139 -15.81 -2.72 13.93
N ALA A 140 -14.53 -2.44 13.61
CA ALA A 140 -13.76 -1.41 14.31
C ALA A 140 -14.35 0.00 14.09
N LEU A 141 -14.75 0.32 12.86
CA LEU A 141 -15.43 1.60 12.56
C LEU A 141 -16.73 1.75 13.36
N ALA A 142 -17.53 0.70 13.42
CA ALA A 142 -18.78 0.69 14.18
C ALA A 142 -18.56 0.89 15.68
N ALA A 143 -17.46 0.36 16.23
CA ALA A 143 -17.12 0.51 17.65
C ALA A 143 -16.89 1.96 18.08
N CYS A 144 -16.51 2.86 17.17
CA CYS A 144 -16.37 4.29 17.46
C CYS A 144 -17.69 5.07 17.43
N GLY A 145 -18.79 4.48 16.95
CA GLY A 145 -20.16 5.01 16.99
C GLY A 145 -20.45 6.28 16.16
N THR A 146 -19.43 7.05 15.81
CA THR A 146 -19.53 8.33 15.08
C THR A 146 -18.92 8.26 13.68
N LEU A 147 -18.13 7.21 13.40
CA LEU A 147 -17.49 7.01 12.12
C LEU A 147 -18.44 6.30 11.15
N SER A 148 -18.30 6.60 9.85
CA SER A 148 -18.93 5.82 8.80
C SER A 148 -18.36 4.42 8.79
N THR A 149 -19.20 3.41 8.65
CA THR A 149 -18.79 1.99 8.58
C THR A 149 -18.48 1.53 7.16
N GLU A 150 -18.55 2.45 6.19
CA GLU A 150 -18.21 2.27 4.77
C GLU A 150 -17.60 3.57 4.20
N PRO A 151 -16.86 3.52 3.08
CA PRO A 151 -16.27 4.68 2.43
C PRO A 151 -17.31 5.74 2.06
N THR A 152 -16.89 7.00 2.03
CA THR A 152 -17.77 8.16 1.79
C THR A 152 -17.43 8.93 0.53
N GLY A 153 -16.28 8.65 -0.10
CA GLY A 153 -15.91 9.25 -1.37
C GLY A 153 -16.73 8.73 -2.56
N THR A 154 -16.37 9.16 -3.76
CA THR A 154 -17.11 8.86 -5.00
C THR A 154 -16.34 7.98 -5.99
N LEU A 155 -15.04 7.75 -5.78
CA LEU A 155 -14.23 6.92 -6.66
C LEU A 155 -14.65 5.44 -6.52
N ARG A 156 -15.21 4.84 -7.57
CA ARG A 156 -15.59 3.43 -7.62
C ARG A 156 -15.28 2.84 -8.98
N CYS A 157 -14.76 1.62 -9.04
CA CYS A 157 -14.70 0.86 -10.28
C CYS A 157 -15.74 -0.25 -10.37
N SER A 158 -16.25 -0.46 -11.59
CA SER A 158 -17.31 -1.42 -11.87
C SER A 158 -16.84 -2.87 -11.78
N THR A 159 -15.55 -3.11 -12.01
CA THR A 159 -14.90 -4.43 -11.96
C THR A 159 -14.93 -5.05 -10.57
N THR A 160 -15.16 -4.27 -9.52
CA THR A 160 -15.19 -4.78 -8.15
C THR A 160 -16.59 -5.12 -7.64
N LEU A 161 -17.65 -4.90 -8.42
CA LEU A 161 -19.03 -5.00 -7.91
C LEU A 161 -19.62 -6.43 -7.85
N THR A 162 -18.99 -7.44 -8.46
CA THR A 162 -19.59 -8.78 -8.61
C THR A 162 -18.92 -9.89 -7.80
N ASP A 163 -17.78 -9.64 -7.15
CA ASP A 163 -17.06 -10.67 -6.41
C ASP A 163 -17.33 -10.59 -4.90
N SER A 164 -17.53 -11.75 -4.26
CA SER A 164 -17.59 -11.85 -2.80
C SER A 164 -16.24 -12.27 -2.26
N TYR A 165 -15.72 -11.54 -1.27
CA TYR A 165 -14.50 -11.89 -0.55
C TYR A 165 -14.83 -12.33 0.88
N THR A 166 -14.30 -13.49 1.28
CA THR A 166 -14.38 -13.97 2.66
C THR A 166 -13.09 -13.57 3.38
N ILE A 167 -13.23 -12.93 4.54
CA ILE A 167 -12.07 -12.57 5.36
C ILE A 167 -11.37 -13.80 5.90
N ASP A 168 -10.05 -13.75 5.96
CA ASP A 168 -9.23 -14.72 6.67
C ASP A 168 -8.93 -14.18 8.07
N THR A 169 -9.63 -14.73 9.06
CA THR A 169 -9.46 -14.31 10.47
C THR A 169 -8.17 -14.84 11.09
N GLY A 170 -7.46 -15.75 10.42
CA GLY A 170 -6.15 -16.25 10.82
C GLY A 170 -4.99 -15.34 10.37
N LEU A 171 -5.27 -14.30 9.56
CA LEU A 171 -4.27 -13.31 9.18
C LEU A 171 -3.77 -12.54 10.41
N GLN A 172 -2.46 -12.58 10.60
CA GLN A 172 -1.77 -11.80 11.62
C GLN A 172 -1.20 -10.54 10.98
N ALA A 173 -2.07 -9.57 10.68
CA ALA A 173 -1.67 -8.31 10.04
C ALA A 173 -0.63 -7.48 10.84
N CYS A 174 -0.39 -7.84 12.11
CA CYS A 174 0.50 -7.15 13.04
C CYS A 174 1.80 -7.93 13.34
N GLU A 175 1.98 -9.14 12.79
CA GLU A 175 3.16 -9.99 13.00
C GLU A 175 4.13 -10.00 11.81
#